data_AF-X1PWE3-F1
#
_entry.id   AF-X1PWE3-F1
#
_cell.length_a   1.000
_cell.length_b   1.000
_cell.length_c   1.000
_cell.angle_alpha   90.00
_cell.angle_beta   90.00
_cell.angle_gamma   90.00
#
_symmetry.space_group_name_H-M   'P 1'
#
loop_
_entity.id
_entity.type
_entity.pdbx_description
1 polymer ?
#
loop_
_entity_poly.entity_id
_entity_poly.type
_entity_poly.pdbx_seq_one_letter_code
_entity_poly.pdbx_strand_id
1 'polypeptide(L)'
;MDKNVVELKFGLMKQSIDTSAHMEGAPQSEQLFPVEREYARCITTLNRTGILTLLPKSESIEVIGIDGKEYPIPTQKQVVELFDHNRELVGRKVPQGFDRLELTPMAMPIPHLIALMKAAILKHAAEGKIYQTRRSPSDPL
;
A
#
# COMPACT_ATOMS: atom_id res chain seq x y z
N MET A 1 -15.18 -11.30 1.13
CA MET A 1 -14.76 -10.57 -0.09
C MET A 1 -14.99 -9.10 0.20
N ASP A 2 -13.99 -8.43 0.77
CA ASP A 2 -14.02 -6.97 0.94
C ASP A 2 -13.80 -6.32 -0.42
N LYS A 3 -14.76 -5.51 -0.85
CA LYS A 3 -14.81 -4.92 -2.20
C LYS A 3 -14.26 -3.49 -2.26
N ASN A 4 -13.46 -3.06 -1.29
CA ASN A 4 -13.17 -1.63 -1.04
C ASN A 4 -11.69 -1.23 -1.26
N VAL A 5 -11.02 -1.86 -2.22
CA VAL A 5 -9.57 -1.70 -2.43
C VAL A 5 -9.26 -1.08 -3.80
N VAL A 6 -8.51 0.03 -3.80
CA VAL A 6 -7.78 0.46 -5.00
C VAL A 6 -6.50 -0.36 -5.05
N GLU A 7 -6.56 -1.49 -5.78
CA GLU A 7 -5.43 -2.40 -5.92
C GLU A 7 -4.48 -1.84 -6.98
N LEU A 8 -3.31 -1.38 -6.55
CA LEU A 8 -2.20 -1.05 -7.45
C LEU A 8 -1.29 -2.26 -7.55
N LYS A 9 -1.34 -2.94 -8.70
CA LYS A 9 -0.55 -4.14 -8.98
C LYS A 9 0.87 -3.74 -9.37
N PHE A 10 1.82 -4.02 -8.48
CA PHE A 10 3.24 -3.83 -8.76
C PHE A 10 3.78 -5.03 -9.55
N GLY A 11 3.88 -4.85 -10.86
CA GLY A 11 4.69 -5.66 -11.76
C GLY A 11 5.33 -4.72 -12.76
N LEU A 12 6.66 -4.60 -12.75
CA LEU A 12 7.39 -3.80 -13.73
C LEU A 12 7.01 -4.23 -15.15
N MET A 13 6.29 -3.37 -15.87
CA MET A 13 6.21 -3.44 -17.32
C MET A 13 6.41 -2.03 -17.86
N LYS A 14 7.58 -1.81 -18.45
CA LYS A 14 7.91 -0.59 -19.20
C LYS A 14 6.89 -0.39 -20.31
N GLN A 15 6.25 0.77 -20.37
CA GLN A 15 5.73 1.31 -21.61
C GLN A 15 5.80 2.85 -21.58
N SER A 16 6.71 3.36 -22.42
CA SER A 16 6.80 4.68 -23.06
C SER A 16 6.03 5.86 -22.44
N ILE A 17 6.81 6.79 -21.89
CA ILE A 17 6.42 8.14 -21.48
C ILE A 17 6.33 9.01 -22.73
N ASP A 18 5.18 9.65 -22.95
CA ASP A 18 5.10 10.82 -23.82
C ASP A 18 4.82 12.04 -22.94
N THR A 19 5.65 13.07 -23.11
CA THR A 19 5.81 14.17 -22.16
C THR A 19 5.02 15.38 -22.67
N SER A 20 4.08 15.91 -21.89
CA SER A 20 3.76 17.35 -22.02
C SER A 20 3.14 17.98 -20.77
N ALA A 21 3.74 19.15 -20.47
CA ALA A 21 3.23 20.35 -19.79
C ALA A 21 3.00 20.34 -18.27
N HIS A 22 3.90 21.07 -17.60
CA HIS A 22 3.77 21.64 -16.25
C HIS A 22 2.61 22.64 -16.12
N MET A 23 1.88 22.58 -15.01
CA MET A 23 1.28 23.74 -14.34
C MET A 23 1.45 23.57 -12.83
N GLU A 24 2.06 24.57 -12.18
CA GLU A 24 2.23 24.65 -10.73
C GLU A 24 0.90 24.97 -10.04
N GLY A 25 0.47 24.02 -9.21
CA GLY A 25 -0.61 24.09 -8.23
C GLY A 25 -0.42 22.88 -7.31
N ALA A 26 -0.92 22.92 -6.07
CA ALA A 26 -0.91 21.72 -5.23
C ALA A 26 -1.51 20.54 -6.01
N PRO A 27 -0.92 19.33 -5.97
CA PRO A 27 -1.36 18.22 -6.80
C PRO A 27 -2.85 17.96 -6.54
N GLN A 28 -3.68 18.12 -7.57
CA GLN A 28 -5.15 18.05 -7.45
C GLN A 28 -5.63 16.67 -6.98
N SER A 29 -4.77 15.64 -7.01
CA SER A 29 -5.03 14.33 -6.42
C SER A 29 -5.34 14.41 -4.92
N GLU A 30 -4.70 15.28 -4.15
CA GLU A 30 -4.92 15.36 -2.69
C GLU A 30 -6.33 15.82 -2.33
N GLN A 31 -6.98 16.61 -3.20
CA GLN A 31 -8.39 17.02 -3.05
C GLN A 31 -9.38 15.88 -3.27
N LEU A 32 -8.99 14.85 -4.03
CA LEU A 32 -9.86 13.74 -4.42
C LEU A 32 -9.60 12.48 -3.59
N PHE A 33 -8.34 12.24 -3.23
CA PHE A 33 -7.89 11.12 -2.44
C PHE A 33 -6.60 11.50 -1.67
N PRO A 34 -6.50 11.23 -0.36
CA PRO A 34 -5.35 11.63 0.45
C PRO A 34 -4.15 10.68 0.25
N VAL A 35 -3.52 10.74 -0.94
CA VAL A 35 -2.48 9.78 -1.40
C VAL A 35 -1.31 9.71 -0.42
N GLU A 36 -0.80 10.86 0.01
CA GLU A 36 0.39 11.01 0.83
C GLU A 36 0.19 10.38 2.21
N ARG A 37 -0.97 10.66 2.83
CA ARG A 37 -1.36 10.09 4.12
C ARG A 37 -1.52 8.57 4.03
N GLU A 38 -2.19 8.09 2.99
CA GLU A 38 -2.41 6.66 2.79
C GLU A 38 -1.12 5.93 2.45
N TYR A 39 -0.21 6.54 1.68
CA TYR A 39 1.13 6.02 1.43
C TYR A 39 1.93 5.87 2.73
N ALA A 40 1.95 6.90 3.58
CA ALA A 40 2.62 6.84 4.88
C ALA A 40 2.03 5.74 5.78
N ARG A 41 0.71 5.55 5.76
CA ARG A 41 0.02 4.44 6.45
C ARG A 41 0.51 3.08 5.94
N CYS A 42 0.59 2.89 4.63
CA CYS A 42 1.08 1.65 4.03
C CYS A 42 2.52 1.35 4.44
N ILE A 43 3.45 2.30 4.27
CA ILE A 43 4.86 2.11 4.60
C ILE A 43 5.03 1.79 6.09
N THR A 44 4.34 2.51 6.96
CA THR A 44 4.37 2.25 8.41
C THR A 44 3.88 0.83 8.73
N THR A 45 2.81 0.39 8.08
CA THR A 45 2.22 -0.94 8.30
C THR A 45 3.16 -2.04 7.82
N LEU A 46 3.67 -1.94 6.58
CA LEU A 46 4.57 -2.93 5.99
C LEU A 46 5.90 -3.04 6.75
N ASN A 47 6.41 -1.92 7.28
CA ASN A 47 7.60 -1.94 8.12
C ASN A 47 7.34 -2.62 9.47
N ARG A 48 6.22 -2.27 10.15
CA ARG A 48 5.86 -2.87 11.45
C ARG A 48 5.60 -4.39 11.39
N THR A 49 5.17 -4.90 10.24
CA THR A 49 4.95 -6.34 10.02
C THR A 49 6.22 -7.08 9.60
N GLY A 50 7.32 -6.37 9.35
CA GLY A 50 8.57 -6.93 8.85
C GLY A 50 8.51 -7.37 7.38
N ILE A 51 7.49 -6.92 6.63
CA ILE A 51 7.40 -7.16 5.18
C ILE A 51 8.47 -6.36 4.45
N LEU A 52 8.71 -5.13 4.90
CA LEU A 52 9.88 -4.39 4.44
C LEU A 52 11.06 -4.78 5.32
N THR A 53 12.16 -5.18 4.70
CA THR A 53 13.40 -5.56 5.38
C THR A 53 14.54 -4.66 4.92
N LEU A 54 15.47 -4.37 5.82
CA LEU A 54 16.72 -3.74 5.44
C LEU A 54 17.51 -4.74 4.61
N LEU A 55 17.76 -4.40 3.34
CA LEU A 55 18.46 -5.30 2.45
C LEU A 55 19.98 -5.20 2.63
N PRO A 56 20.69 -6.34 2.68
CA PRO A 56 22.10 -6.36 3.02
C PRO A 56 23.03 -5.76 1.96
N LYS A 57 22.56 -5.56 0.71
CA LYS A 57 23.37 -5.02 -0.38
C LYS A 57 23.11 -3.55 -0.65
N SER A 58 21.84 -3.14 -0.64
CA SER A 58 21.40 -1.78 -0.94
C SER A 58 21.26 -0.90 0.29
N GLU A 59 21.25 -1.49 1.50
CA GLU A 59 20.96 -0.80 2.77
C GLU A 59 19.63 -0.03 2.75
N SER A 60 18.74 -0.38 1.84
CA SER A 60 17.41 0.20 1.68
C SER A 60 16.34 -0.73 2.26
N ILE A 61 15.21 -0.13 2.63
CA ILE A 61 14.03 -0.84 3.15
C ILE A 61 13.20 -1.32 1.95
N GLU A 62 13.30 -2.60 1.61
CA GLU A 62 12.75 -3.17 0.37
C GLU A 62 12.19 -4.60 0.57
N VAL A 63 11.78 -5.25 -0.53
CA VAL A 63 11.25 -6.62 -0.57
C VAL A 63 12.19 -7.53 -1.34
N ILE A 64 12.50 -8.70 -0.78
CA ILE A 64 13.21 -9.76 -1.51
C ILE A 64 12.18 -10.62 -2.25
N GLY A 65 12.36 -10.74 -3.56
CA GLY A 65 11.50 -11.53 -4.43
C GLY A 65 11.75 -13.03 -4.34
N ILE A 66 10.85 -13.81 -4.93
CA ILE A 66 11.00 -15.27 -5.12
C ILE A 66 12.24 -15.67 -5.90
N ASP A 67 12.76 -14.77 -6.74
CA ASP A 67 13.97 -14.97 -7.53
C ASP A 67 15.24 -14.50 -6.78
N GLY A 68 15.12 -14.11 -5.52
CA GLY A 68 16.20 -13.59 -4.69
C GLY A 68 16.66 -12.18 -5.07
N LYS A 69 15.94 -11.48 -5.97
CA LYS A 69 16.24 -10.09 -6.32
C LYS A 69 15.59 -9.12 -5.35
N GLU A 70 16.18 -7.94 -5.28
CA GLU A 70 15.70 -6.80 -4.51
C GLU A 70 14.67 -6.03 -5.34
N TYR A 71 13.50 -5.80 -4.76
CA TYR A 71 12.42 -5.04 -5.38
C TYR A 71 12.16 -3.79 -4.54
N PRO A 72 12.45 -2.59 -5.07
CA PRO A 72 12.24 -1.37 -4.33
C PRO A 72 10.76 -1.09 -4.14
N ILE A 73 10.45 -0.52 -2.98
CA ILE A 73 9.13 0.07 -2.76
C ILE A 73 8.94 1.27 -3.71
N PRO A 74 7.73 1.47 -4.25
CA PRO A 74 7.45 2.69 -5.00
C PRO A 74 7.66 3.90 -4.11
N THR A 75 8.24 4.96 -4.65
CA THR A 75 8.35 6.23 -3.93
C THR A 75 6.99 6.92 -3.83
N GLN A 76 6.80 7.77 -2.82
CA GLN A 76 5.57 8.56 -2.68
C GLN A 76 5.23 9.32 -3.96
N LYS A 77 6.24 9.95 -4.59
CA LYS A 77 6.10 10.69 -5.85
C LYS A 77 5.55 9.81 -6.97
N GLN A 78 6.06 8.60 -7.13
CA GLN A 78 5.56 7.66 -8.15
C GLN A 78 4.10 7.26 -7.89
N VAL A 79 3.69 7.13 -6.62
CA VAL A 79 2.30 6.84 -6.28
C VAL A 79 1.40 8.04 -6.57
N VAL A 80 1.82 9.27 -6.20
CA VAL A 80 1.08 10.50 -6.52
C VAL A 80 0.89 10.65 -8.03
N GLU A 81 1.99 10.52 -8.79
CA GLU A 81 1.93 10.57 -10.25
C GLU A 81 0.94 9.52 -10.80
N LEU A 82 0.94 8.31 -10.25
CA LEU A 82 0.01 7.27 -10.69
C LEU A 82 -1.46 7.63 -10.42
N PHE A 83 -1.77 8.29 -9.30
CA PHE A 83 -3.11 8.80 -9.02
C PHE A 83 -3.49 9.95 -9.96
N ASP A 84 -2.56 10.87 -10.23
CA ASP A 84 -2.78 11.98 -11.17
C ASP A 84 -3.07 11.47 -12.59
N HIS A 85 -2.28 10.50 -13.08
CA HIS A 85 -2.49 9.87 -14.39
C HIS A 85 -3.82 9.10 -14.47
N ASN A 86 -4.37 8.62 -13.35
CA ASN A 86 -5.60 7.84 -13.28
C ASN A 86 -6.79 8.63 -12.69
N ARG A 87 -6.75 9.96 -12.73
CA ARG A 87 -7.70 10.84 -12.02
C ARG A 87 -9.17 10.53 -12.32
N GLU A 88 -9.54 10.23 -13.56
CA GLU A 88 -10.92 9.87 -13.92
C GLU A 88 -11.39 8.57 -13.26
N LEU A 89 -10.49 7.59 -13.11
CA LEU A 89 -10.80 6.35 -12.42
C LEU A 89 -10.94 6.58 -10.92
N VAL A 90 -10.02 7.35 -10.33
CA VAL A 90 -10.05 7.72 -8.91
C VAL A 90 -11.36 8.46 -8.61
N GLY A 91 -11.74 9.44 -9.43
CA GLY A 91 -12.96 10.23 -9.25
C GLY A 91 -14.25 9.42 -9.34
N ARG A 92 -14.23 8.30 -10.07
CA ARG A 92 -15.36 7.35 -10.09
C ARG A 92 -15.35 6.40 -8.90
N LYS A 93 -14.18 5.97 -8.43
CA LYS A 93 -14.02 4.96 -7.37
C LYS A 93 -14.20 5.54 -5.96
N VAL A 94 -13.68 6.72 -5.68
CA VAL A 94 -13.77 7.32 -4.33
C VAL A 94 -15.23 7.44 -3.85
N PRO A 95 -16.21 7.94 -4.66
CA PRO A 95 -17.61 7.98 -4.25
C PRO A 95 -18.25 6.59 -4.02
N GLN A 96 -17.66 5.52 -4.57
CA GLN A 96 -18.10 4.14 -4.33
C GLN A 96 -17.54 3.56 -3.03
N GLY A 97 -16.79 4.35 -2.25
CA GLY A 97 -16.19 3.91 -0.98
C GLY A 97 -14.77 3.36 -1.10
N PHE A 98 -14.10 3.56 -2.25
CA PHE A 98 -12.68 3.20 -2.41
C PHE A 98 -11.80 4.33 -1.88
N ASP A 99 -11.61 4.37 -0.56
CA ASP A 99 -10.94 5.45 0.17
C ASP A 99 -9.57 5.03 0.77
N ARG A 100 -9.07 3.83 0.40
CA ARG A 100 -7.80 3.28 0.88
C ARG A 100 -6.83 2.91 -0.24
N LEU A 101 -5.55 3.19 0.03
CA LEU A 101 -4.43 2.71 -0.76
C LEU A 101 -3.99 1.35 -0.25
N GLU A 102 -3.62 0.46 -1.17
CA GLU A 102 -2.93 -0.79 -0.85
C GLU A 102 -1.65 -0.93 -1.65
N LEU A 103 -0.56 -1.20 -0.94
CA LEU A 103 0.74 -1.55 -1.51
C LEU A 103 0.99 -3.03 -1.26
N THR A 104 1.03 -3.81 -2.33
CA THR A 104 1.13 -5.28 -2.26
C THR A 104 2.53 -5.76 -2.69
N PRO A 105 3.24 -6.55 -1.86
CA PRO A 105 4.57 -7.06 -2.18
C PRO A 105 4.48 -8.26 -3.13
N MET A 106 4.13 -8.02 -4.39
CA MET A 106 3.84 -9.07 -5.38
C MET A 106 5.01 -10.04 -5.64
N ALA A 107 6.25 -9.56 -5.49
CA ALA A 107 7.43 -10.40 -5.70
C ALA A 107 7.74 -11.32 -4.52
N MET A 108 7.23 -11.04 -3.31
CA MET A 108 7.59 -11.78 -2.10
C MET A 108 7.09 -13.23 -2.16
N PRO A 109 7.89 -14.22 -1.72
CA PRO A 109 7.40 -15.59 -1.60
C PRO A 109 6.16 -15.68 -0.71
N ILE A 110 5.08 -16.25 -1.25
CA ILE A 110 3.81 -16.43 -0.53
C ILE A 110 3.99 -17.12 0.83
N PRO A 111 4.78 -18.21 0.97
CA PRO A 111 5.00 -18.82 2.28
C PRO A 111 5.62 -17.87 3.30
N HIS A 112 6.52 -16.99 2.85
CA HIS A 112 7.16 -15.99 3.72
C HIS A 112 6.15 -14.90 4.13
N LEU A 113 5.38 -14.39 3.18
CA LEU A 113 4.31 -13.42 3.47
C LEU A 113 3.28 -13.98 4.45
N ILE A 114 2.87 -15.25 4.29
CA ILE A 114 1.96 -15.94 5.24
C ILE A 114 2.57 -15.99 6.64
N ALA A 115 3.86 -16.31 6.76
CA ALA A 115 4.53 -16.39 8.05
C ALA A 115 4.57 -15.02 8.76
N LEU A 116 4.92 -13.96 8.03
CA LEU A 116 4.93 -12.58 8.55
C LEU A 116 3.54 -12.12 8.98
N MET A 117 2.53 -12.36 8.14
CA MET A 117 1.14 -12.00 8.45
C MET A 117 0.61 -12.78 9.66
N LYS A 118 0.91 -14.08 9.76
CA LYS A 118 0.55 -14.90 10.93
C LYS A 118 1.18 -14.34 12.20
N ALA A 119 2.47 -14.00 12.18
CA ALA A 119 3.16 -13.42 13.33
C ALA A 119 2.54 -12.06 13.73
N ALA A 120 2.24 -11.20 12.75
CA ALA A 120 1.60 -9.92 12.99
C ALA A 120 0.21 -10.07 13.63
N ILE A 121 -0.63 -10.97 13.11
CA ILE A 121 -1.97 -11.24 13.66
C ILE A 121 -1.87 -11.77 15.09
N LEU A 122 -1.00 -12.76 15.36
CA LEU A 122 -0.81 -13.31 16.70
C LEU A 122 -0.34 -12.25 17.70
N LYS A 123 0.56 -11.36 17.29
CA LYS A 123 0.99 -10.22 18.11
C LYS A 123 -0.19 -9.29 18.44
N HIS A 124 -0.98 -8.88 17.45
CA HIS A 124 -2.13 -8.01 17.69
C HIS A 124 -3.21 -8.67 18.56
N ALA A 125 -3.39 -9.99 18.43
CA ALA A 125 -4.29 -10.76 19.28
C ALA A 125 -3.84 -10.72 20.75
N ALA A 126 -2.54 -10.93 21.00
CA ALA A 126 -1.97 -10.85 22.34
C ALA A 126 -2.05 -9.44 22.94
N GLU A 127 -1.98 -8.40 22.10
CA GLU A 127 -2.13 -6.99 22.49
C GLU A 127 -3.60 -6.56 22.68
N GLY A 128 -4.58 -7.45 22.44
CA GLY A 128 -6.01 -7.11 22.51
C GLY A 128 -6.49 -6.14 21.41
N LYS A 129 -5.73 -6.03 20.31
CA LYS A 129 -6.00 -5.10 19.20
C LYS A 129 -6.79 -5.70 18.05
N ILE A 130 -7.18 -6.98 18.16
CA ILE A 130 -8.09 -7.60 17.21
C ILE A 130 -9.50 -7.44 17.73
N TYR A 131 -10.24 -6.52 17.11
CA TYR A 131 -11.66 -6.35 17.39
C TYR A 131 -12.47 -7.43 16.69
N GLN A 132 -13.47 -7.92 17.39
CA GLN A 132 -14.44 -8.88 16.90
C GLN A 132 -15.74 -8.16 16.54
N THR A 133 -16.54 -8.76 15.66
CA THR A 133 -17.87 -8.23 15.35
C THR A 133 -18.64 -8.02 16.64
N ARG A 134 -19.14 -6.80 16.83
CA ARG A 134 -19.90 -6.43 18.02
C ARG A 134 -21.10 -7.35 18.20
N ARG A 135 -21.20 -7.92 19.39
CA ARG A 135 -22.35 -8.68 19.89
C ARG A 135 -23.14 -7.87 20.92
N SER A 136 -22.52 -6.85 21.53
CA SER A 136 -23.15 -5.99 22.53
C SER A 136 -22.77 -4.51 22.37
N PRO A 137 -23.59 -3.56 22.87
CA PRO A 137 -23.23 -2.14 22.90
C PRO A 137 -22.01 -1.81 23.77
N SER A 138 -21.65 -2.70 24.70
CA SER A 138 -20.47 -2.57 25.57
C SER A 138 -19.16 -3.02 24.92
N ASP A 139 -19.20 -3.60 23.73
CA ASP A 139 -18.00 -4.02 23.03
C ASP A 139 -17.16 -2.79 22.60
N PRO A 140 -15.81 -2.85 22.66
CA PRO A 140 -14.94 -1.73 22.28
C PRO A 140 -15.25 -1.16 20.89
N LEU A 141 -15.03 0.15 20.72
CA LEU A 141 -15.08 0.85 19.43
C LEU A 141 -13.77 0.62 18.66
#